data_AF-A0A929YID6-F1
#
_entry.id   AF-A0A929YID6-F1
#
_cell.length_a   1.000
_cell.length_b   1.000
_cell.length_c   1.000
_cell.angle_alpha   90.00
_cell.angle_beta   90.00
_cell.angle_gamma   90.00
#
_symmetry.space_group_name_H-M   'P 1'
#
loop_
_entity.id
_entity.type
_entity.pdbx_description
1 polymer ?
#
loop_
_entity_poly.entity_id
_entity_poly.type
_entity_poly.pdbx_seq_one_letter_code
_entity_poly.pdbx_strand_id
1 'polypeptide(L)'
;MTEIIIQFVILITLLSLSAFFSSAETAMSTVNKVRIQTLASEGNTRATRVLKIDANYPKMLTAILIGNNVVNLSASSLATVIVTKVFGSFAIGLGTGI
;
A
#
# COMPACT_ATOMS: atom_id res chain seq x y z
N MET A 1 0.38 5.27 -26.39
CA MET A 1 1.63 5.09 -25.61
C MET A 1 1.58 5.88 -24.29
N THR A 2 1.16 7.14 -24.31
CA THR A 2 0.90 7.98 -23.12
C THR A 2 -0.04 7.35 -22.09
N GLU A 3 -1.15 6.76 -22.50
CA GLU A 3 -2.09 6.06 -21.60
C GLU A 3 -1.42 4.93 -20.80
N ILE A 4 -0.53 4.15 -21.43
CA ILE A 4 0.19 3.05 -20.79
C ILE A 4 1.18 3.60 -19.76
N ILE A 5 1.88 4.68 -20.10
CA ILE A 5 2.82 5.35 -19.19
C ILE A 5 2.09 5.86 -17.95
N ILE A 6 0.92 6.50 -18.12
CA ILE A 6 0.09 6.97 -17.00
C ILE A 6 -0.33 5.80 -16.10
N GLN A 7 -0.76 4.68 -16.69
CA GLN A 7 -1.14 3.48 -15.92
C GLN A 7 0.04 2.89 -15.14
N PHE A 8 1.26 2.87 -15.72
CA PHE A 8 2.46 2.43 -15.01
C PHE A 8 2.86 3.37 -13.87
N VAL A 9 2.76 4.69 -14.06
CA VAL A 9 3.03 5.67 -13.00
C VAL A 9 2.05 5.50 -11.83
N ILE A 10 0.76 5.30 -12.14
CA ILE A 10 -0.27 5.01 -11.13
C ILE A 10 0.07 3.71 -10.39
N LEU A 11 0.44 2.65 -11.11
CA LEU A 11 0.80 1.35 -10.52
C LEU A 11 2.01 1.44 -9.58
N ILE A 12 3.07 2.16 -9.97
CA ILE A 12 4.26 2.38 -9.11
C ILE A 12 3.88 3.20 -7.86
N THR A 13 3.03 4.21 -8.02
CA THR A 13 2.55 5.03 -6.89
C THR A 13 1.73 4.19 -5.91
N LEU A 14 0.86 3.34 -6.44
CA LEU A 14 0.06 2.38 -5.68
C LEU A 14 0.94 1.40 -4.89
N LEU A 15 1.93 0.77 -5.53
CA LEU A 15 2.88 -0.13 -4.85
C LEU A 15 3.66 0.60 -3.74
N SER A 16 4.11 1.82 -4.02
CA SER A 16 4.85 2.63 -3.04
C SER A 16 4.00 2.97 -1.81
N LEU A 17 2.71 3.26 -2.01
CA LEU A 17 1.74 3.44 -0.93
C LEU A 17 1.56 2.17 -0.10
N SER A 18 1.39 1.00 -0.74
CA SER A 18 1.30 -0.29 -0.03
C SER A 18 2.55 -0.58 0.81
N ALA A 19 3.74 -0.37 0.24
CA ALA A 19 5.02 -0.52 0.93
C ALA A 19 5.15 0.44 2.13
N PHE A 20 4.69 1.69 1.99
CA PHE A 20 4.66 2.65 3.09
C PHE A 20 3.78 2.17 4.25
N PHE A 21 2.54 1.74 3.99
CA PHE A 21 1.65 1.23 5.04
C PHE A 21 2.19 -0.03 5.72
N SER A 22 2.78 -0.96 4.96
CA SER A 22 3.42 -2.16 5.52
C SER A 22 4.68 -1.83 6.37
N SER A 23 5.45 -0.82 5.98
CA SER A 23 6.58 -0.34 6.77
C SER A 23 6.13 0.33 8.07
N ALA A 24 5.01 1.06 8.05
CA ALA A 24 4.43 1.70 9.23
C ALA A 24 3.88 0.66 10.24
N GLU A 25 3.27 -0.42 9.75
CA GLU A 25 2.87 -1.57 10.57
C GLU A 25 4.09 -2.17 11.28
N THR A 26 5.17 -2.45 10.53
CA THR A 26 6.40 -3.04 11.07
C THR A 26 7.07 -2.11 12.08
N ALA A 27 7.11 -0.81 11.82
CA ALA A 27 7.68 0.17 12.74
C ALA A 27 6.90 0.26 14.05
N MET A 28 5.58 0.14 14.01
CA MET A 28 4.72 0.13 15.20
C MET A 28 4.76 -1.22 15.93
N SER A 29 4.88 -2.34 15.24
CA SER A 29 4.94 -3.66 15.88
C SER A 29 6.28 -3.94 16.57
N THR A 30 7.37 -3.32 16.10
CA THR A 30 8.73 -3.51 16.63
C THR A 30 9.14 -2.47 17.69
N VAL A 31 8.33 -1.43 17.93
CA VAL A 31 8.67 -0.38 18.90
C VAL A 31 8.68 -0.92 20.33
N ASN A 32 9.69 -0.54 21.12
CA ASN A 32 9.72 -0.89 22.55
C ASN A 32 8.69 -0.08 23.33
N LYS A 33 7.54 -0.71 23.59
CA LYS A 33 6.39 -0.11 24.31
C LYS A 33 6.76 0.42 25.70
N VAL A 34 7.65 -0.28 26.42
CA VAL A 34 8.11 0.12 27.76
C VAL A 34 8.84 1.46 27.69
N ARG A 35 9.79 1.59 26.74
CA ARG A 35 10.55 2.83 26.54
C ARG A 35 9.65 4.00 26.12
N ILE A 36 8.65 3.74 25.26
CA ILE A 36 7.70 4.77 24.83
C ILE A 36 6.80 5.22 26.00
N GLN A 37 6.38 4.29 26.88
CA GLN A 37 5.68 4.63 28.12
C GLN A 37 6.50 5.53 29.03
N THR A 38 7.78 5.19 29.27
CA THR A 38 8.68 6.01 30.08
C THR A 38 8.81 7.42 29.50
N LEU A 39 9.10 7.54 28.20
CA LEU A 39 9.24 8.84 27.53
C LEU A 39 7.95 9.67 27.58
N ALA A 40 6.77 9.04 27.47
CA ALA A 40 5.49 9.74 27.59
C ALA A 40 5.26 10.27 29.00
N SER A 41 5.64 9.49 30.02
CA SER A 41 5.57 9.89 31.44
C SER A 41 6.54 11.03 31.77
N GLU A 42 7.68 11.12 31.08
CA GLU A 42 8.65 12.22 31.17
C GLU A 42 8.21 13.51 30.43
N GLY A 43 6.99 13.52 29.86
CA GLY A 43 6.42 14.70 29.19
C GLY A 43 6.67 14.78 27.68
N ASN A 44 7.22 13.73 27.05
CA ASN A 44 7.43 13.72 25.60
C ASN A 44 6.11 13.57 24.84
N THR A 45 5.63 14.68 24.28
CA THR A 45 4.37 14.74 23.51
C THR A 45 4.35 13.84 22.27
N ARG A 46 5.51 13.49 21.69
CA ARG A 46 5.59 12.54 20.57
C ARG A 46 5.35 11.11 21.06
N ALA A 47 5.95 10.72 22.18
CA ALA A 47 5.74 9.42 22.79
C ALA A 47 4.28 9.22 23.22
N THR A 48 3.64 10.26 23.75
CA THR A 48 2.19 10.24 24.06
C THR A 48 1.33 9.98 22.83
N ARG A 49 1.68 10.52 21.65
CA ARG A 49 0.95 10.23 20.39
C ARG A 49 1.13 8.78 19.98
N VAL A 50 2.34 8.24 20.06
CA VAL A 50 2.62 6.85 19.73
C VAL A 50 1.79 5.91 20.63
N LEU A 51 1.69 6.19 21.94
CA LEU A 51 0.82 5.41 22.83
C LEU A 51 -0.66 5.49 22.47
N LYS A 52 -1.17 6.65 22.05
CA LYS A 52 -2.56 6.78 21.60
C LYS A 52 -2.85 5.94 20.35
N ILE A 53 -1.88 5.85 19.45
CA ILE A 53 -1.96 5.01 18.25
C ILE A 53 -1.86 3.53 18.65
N ASP A 54 -0.93 3.17 19.52
CA ASP A 54 -0.74 1.79 20.00
C ASP A 54 -1.97 1.27 20.77
N ALA A 55 -2.66 2.12 21.54
CA ALA A 55 -3.92 1.78 22.19
C ALA A 55 -5.04 1.41 21.19
N ASN A 56 -4.95 1.91 19.95
CA ASN A 56 -5.85 1.59 18.85
C ASN A 56 -5.16 0.79 17.74
N TYR A 57 -4.09 0.06 18.07
CA TYR A 57 -3.31 -0.72 17.11
C TYR A 57 -4.17 -1.62 16.22
N PRO A 58 -5.23 -2.31 16.72
CA PRO A 58 -6.11 -3.10 15.86
C PRO A 58 -6.81 -2.27 14.78
N LYS A 59 -7.30 -1.06 15.11
CA LYS A 59 -7.95 -0.17 14.13
C LYS A 59 -6.94 0.36 13.10
N MET A 60 -5.72 0.68 13.53
CA MET A 60 -4.63 1.07 12.63
C MET A 60 -4.30 -0.05 11.65
N LEU A 61 -4.16 -1.28 12.15
CA LEU A 61 -3.87 -2.47 11.36
C LEU A 61 -5.01 -2.76 10.37
N THR A 62 -6.27 -2.64 10.80
CA THR A 62 -7.42 -2.74 9.89
C THR A 62 -7.37 -1.69 8.78
N ALA A 63 -7.04 -0.44 9.09
CA ALA A 63 -6.92 0.62 8.08
C ALA A 63 -5.79 0.33 7.07
N ILE A 64 -4.64 -0.18 7.54
CA ILE A 64 -3.52 -0.60 6.69
C ILE A 64 -3.94 -1.74 5.75
N LEU A 65 -4.61 -2.76 6.27
CA LEU A 65 -5.09 -3.90 5.48
C LEU A 65 -6.14 -3.48 4.44
N ILE A 66 -7.07 -2.59 4.81
CA ILE A 66 -8.06 -2.04 3.85
C ILE A 66 -7.34 -1.25 2.76
N GLY A 67 -6.42 -0.35 3.14
CA GLY A 67 -5.65 0.45 2.18
C GLY A 67 -4.87 -0.42 1.20
N ASN A 68 -4.18 -1.45 1.69
CA ASN A 68 -3.44 -2.38 0.85
C ASN A 68 -4.36 -3.15 -0.10
N ASN A 69 -5.52 -3.61 0.37
CA ASN A 69 -6.51 -4.30 -0.46
C ASN A 69 -7.08 -3.41 -1.58
N VAL A 70 -7.41 -2.15 -1.29
CA VAL A 70 -7.91 -1.20 -2.31
C VAL A 70 -6.84 -0.94 -3.37
N VAL A 71 -5.60 -0.72 -2.93
CA VAL A 71 -4.44 -0.52 -3.81
C VAL A 71 -4.22 -1.74 -4.70
N ASN A 72 -4.23 -2.94 -4.13
CA ASN A 72 -3.98 -4.19 -4.84
C ASN A 72 -5.11 -4.50 -5.84
N LEU A 73 -6.37 -4.32 -5.44
CA LEU A 73 -7.52 -4.49 -6.34
C LEU A 73 -7.48 -3.52 -7.53
N SER A 74 -7.12 -2.26 -7.26
CA SER A 74 -6.98 -1.24 -8.31
C SER A 74 -5.83 -1.56 -9.25
N ALA A 75 -4.69 -2.01 -8.71
CA ALA A 75 -3.54 -2.44 -9.49
C ALA A 75 -3.86 -3.67 -10.35
N SER A 76 -4.52 -4.70 -9.80
CA SER A 76 -4.98 -5.87 -10.55
C SER A 76 -5.96 -5.47 -11.67
N SER A 77 -6.95 -4.62 -11.39
CA SER A 77 -7.90 -4.14 -12.41
C SER A 77 -7.20 -3.39 -13.55
N LEU A 78 -6.29 -2.48 -13.21
CA LEU A 78 -5.48 -1.76 -14.21
C LEU A 78 -4.58 -2.71 -14.99
N ALA A 79 -3.94 -3.68 -14.32
CA ALA A 79 -3.12 -4.70 -14.96
C ALA A 79 -3.96 -5.53 -15.95
N THR A 80 -5.18 -5.94 -15.59
CA THR A 80 -6.10 -6.61 -16.52
C THR A 80 -6.39 -5.74 -17.74
N VAL A 81 -6.69 -4.46 -17.56
CA VAL A 81 -6.94 -3.53 -18.69
C VAL A 81 -5.70 -3.40 -19.59
N ILE A 82 -4.50 -3.27 -19.01
CA ILE A 82 -3.24 -3.21 -19.77
C ILE A 82 -3.04 -4.51 -20.55
N VAL A 83 -3.16 -5.66 -19.89
CA VAL A 83 -2.98 -6.98 -20.50
C VAL A 83 -3.99 -7.19 -21.60
N THR A 84 -5.28 -6.92 -21.39
CA THR A 84 -6.29 -7.07 -22.46
C THR A 84 -6.01 -6.15 -23.65
N LYS A 85 -5.50 -4.93 -23.44
CA LYS A 85 -5.13 -4.03 -24.54
C LYS A 85 -3.89 -4.52 -25.31
N VAL A 86 -2.89 -5.08 -24.61
CA VAL A 86 -1.63 -5.52 -25.24
C VAL A 86 -1.76 -6.94 -25.81
N PHE A 87 -2.20 -7.88 -24.98
CA PHE A 87 -2.42 -9.28 -25.36
C PHE A 87 -3.66 -9.48 -26.21
N GLY A 88 -4.71 -8.65 -26.12
CA GLY A 88 -5.84 -8.74 -27.04
C GLY A 88 -5.40 -8.48 -28.48
N SER A 89 -4.59 -7.45 -28.71
CA SER A 89 -3.99 -7.20 -30.02
C SER A 89 -3.04 -8.30 -30.47
N PHE A 90 -2.22 -8.84 -29.58
CA PHE A 90 -1.28 -9.93 -29.88
C PHE A 90 -1.98 -11.29 -30.12
N ALA A 91 -3.02 -11.61 -29.35
CA ALA A 91 -3.82 -12.84 -29.48
C ALA A 91 -4.72 -12.81 -30.72
N ILE A 92 -5.25 -11.64 -31.08
CA ILE A 92 -5.94 -11.44 -32.37
C ILE A 92 -4.94 -11.67 -33.50
N GLY A 93 -3.74 -11.06 -33.47
CA GLY A 93 -2.69 -11.27 -34.47
C GLY A 93 -2.30 -12.74 -34.65
N LEU A 94 -2.03 -13.45 -33.53
CA LEU A 94 -1.74 -14.89 -33.54
C LEU A 94 -2.91 -15.74 -34.06
N GLY A 95 -4.15 -15.38 -33.73
CA GLY A 95 -5.35 -16.12 -34.14
C GLY A 95 -5.76 -15.88 -35.60
N THR A 96 -5.50 -14.69 -36.13
CA THR A 96 -5.77 -14.34 -37.53
C THR A 96 -4.61 -14.69 -38.47
N GLY A 97 -3.44 -15.07 -37.94
CA GLY A 97 -2.31 -15.54 -38.73
C GLY A 97 -1.65 -14.48 -39.62
N ILE A 98 -1.73 -13.20 -39.20
CA ILE A 98 -0.94 -12.09 -39.80
C ILE A 98 0.17 -11.65 -38.85
#